data_AF-A0A5N5SKS8-F1
#
_entry.id   AF-A0A5N5SKS8-F1
#
_cell.length_a   1.000
_cell.length_b   1.000
_cell.length_c   1.000
_cell.angle_alpha   90.00
_cell.angle_beta   90.00
_cell.angle_gamma   90.00
#
_symmetry.space_group_name_H-M   'P 1'
#
loop_
_entity.id
_entity.type
_entity.pdbx_description
1 polymer ?
#
loop_
_entity_poly.entity_id
_entity_poly.type
_entity_poly.pdbx_seq_one_letter_code
_entity_poly.pdbx_strand_id
1 'polypeptide(L)'
;MEHAQFGNTEQTVPKLKENYNKHMQHSGEDHSELEKEFERLGKVIEDRKAFTVANNEVNKKKNRYDFVLPYDTNCVILTPLATQIGSTYINASFVALGSGENHCAKYWPDEEEVHEYVTVKYVASESYPKYNTRSFVVTNNKNGDSVTVTQFQYVGWSGHMGEVPLVTYGIMEVITRVQSHCDANLANLSNLSSQPPTIVHCSCVDIFQTARKIRSQRQFQLQESAQYEFVYKALVEYVDMKRGENL
;
A
#
# COMPACT_ATOMS: atom_id res chain seq x y z
N MET A 1 16.71 18.11 9.88
CA MET A 1 15.42 18.73 10.26
C MET A 1 14.46 17.73 10.91
N GLU A 2 14.37 16.49 10.43
CA GLU A 2 13.37 15.52 10.91
C GLU A 2 13.48 15.09 12.38
N HIS A 3 14.68 14.73 12.87
CA HIS A 3 14.89 14.38 14.29
C HIS A 3 14.60 15.57 15.23
N ALA A 4 14.81 16.81 14.75
CA ALA A 4 14.56 18.02 15.53
C ALA A 4 13.06 18.32 15.70
N GLN A 5 12.20 17.83 14.81
CA GLN A 5 10.76 18.09 14.85
C GLN A 5 9.97 17.01 15.59
N PHE A 6 10.42 15.75 15.54
CA PHE A 6 9.65 14.61 16.07
C PHE A 6 10.36 13.76 17.12
N GLY A 7 11.68 13.93 17.30
CA GLY A 7 12.49 13.08 18.17
C GLY A 7 12.63 11.65 17.65
N ASN A 8 12.96 10.73 18.55
CA ASN A 8 12.99 9.30 18.26
C ASN A 8 11.61 8.68 18.53
N THR A 9 10.95 8.18 17.49
CA THR A 9 9.62 7.52 17.52
C THR A 9 9.72 5.99 17.40
N GLU A 10 10.94 5.46 17.35
CA GLU A 10 11.20 4.03 17.28
C GLU A 10 10.81 3.33 18.59
N GLN A 11 10.05 2.24 18.48
CA GLN A 11 9.52 1.48 19.61
C GLN A 11 9.97 0.04 19.55
N THR A 12 10.43 -0.51 20.68
CA THR A 12 10.66 -1.96 20.78
C THR A 12 9.33 -2.71 20.80
N VAL A 13 9.32 -3.97 20.39
CA VAL A 13 8.11 -4.81 20.42
C VAL A 13 7.39 -4.81 21.78
N PRO A 14 8.07 -4.99 22.93
CA PRO A 14 7.39 -4.94 24.23
C PRO A 14 6.73 -3.58 24.51
N LYS A 15 7.43 -2.49 24.16
CA LYS A 15 6.93 -1.12 24.35
C LYS A 15 5.74 -0.82 23.44
N LEU A 16 5.76 -1.31 22.21
CA LEU A 16 4.65 -1.23 21.26
C LEU A 16 3.38 -1.86 21.85
N LYS A 17 3.50 -3.07 22.42
CA LYS A 17 2.37 -3.77 23.07
C LYS A 17 1.86 -3.04 24.29
N GLU A 18 2.76 -2.56 25.15
CA GLU A 18 2.39 -1.79 26.33
C GLU A 18 1.61 -0.53 25.94
N ASN A 19 2.08 0.21 24.93
CA ASN A 19 1.43 1.41 24.43
C ASN A 19 0.04 1.11 23.84
N TYR A 20 -0.08 0.07 23.02
CA TYR A 20 -1.37 -0.35 22.46
C TYR A 20 -2.36 -0.81 23.53
N ASN A 21 -1.91 -1.57 24.54
CA ASN A 21 -2.77 -2.02 25.64
C ASN A 21 -3.25 -0.86 26.51
N LYS A 22 -2.37 0.13 26.79
CA LYS A 22 -2.76 1.35 27.51
C LYS A 22 -3.82 2.14 26.72
N HIS A 23 -3.67 2.23 25.41
CA HIS A 23 -4.68 2.85 24.53
C HIS A 23 -6.03 2.14 24.63
N MET A 24 -6.04 0.81 24.54
CA MET A 24 -7.27 0.01 24.68
C MET A 24 -7.95 0.17 26.06
N GLN A 25 -7.19 0.38 27.12
CA GLN A 25 -7.74 0.59 28.48
C GLN A 25 -8.38 1.97 28.67
N HIS A 26 -7.96 2.98 27.90
CA HIS A 26 -8.47 4.36 27.98
C HIS A 26 -9.27 4.75 26.72
N SER A 27 -9.72 3.76 25.95
CA SER A 27 -10.56 3.97 24.77
C SER A 27 -11.91 4.58 25.21
N GLY A 28 -12.02 5.91 25.11
CA GLY A 28 -13.16 6.69 25.61
C GLY A 28 -12.79 7.95 26.40
N GLU A 29 -11.52 8.15 26.76
CA GLU A 29 -11.03 9.45 27.26
C GLU A 29 -10.74 10.43 26.12
N ASP A 30 -10.86 11.73 26.40
CA ASP A 30 -10.65 12.77 25.41
C ASP A 30 -9.17 12.79 24.98
N HIS A 31 -8.91 12.43 23.71
CA HIS A 31 -7.61 12.38 23.04
C HIS A 31 -6.61 11.36 23.63
N SER A 32 -6.72 10.11 23.19
CA SER A 32 -5.75 9.05 23.46
C SER A 32 -4.33 9.38 22.95
N GLU A 33 -3.31 8.69 23.47
CA GLU A 33 -1.92 8.91 23.03
C GLU A 33 -1.70 8.60 21.54
N LEU A 34 -2.42 7.60 20.98
CA LEU A 34 -2.35 7.28 19.55
C LEU A 34 -3.04 8.36 18.71
N GLU A 35 -4.15 8.94 19.17
CA GLU A 35 -4.79 10.07 18.49
C GLU A 35 -3.90 11.32 18.50
N LYS A 36 -3.26 11.64 19.63
CA LYS A 36 -2.27 12.73 19.71
C LYS A 36 -1.10 12.49 18.76
N GLU A 37 -0.61 11.26 18.67
CA GLU A 37 0.43 10.87 17.72
C GLU A 37 -0.04 11.04 16.27
N PHE A 38 -1.27 10.62 15.96
CA PHE A 38 -1.87 10.78 14.65
C PHE A 38 -2.04 12.24 14.24
N GLU A 39 -2.48 13.12 15.15
CA GLU A 39 -2.57 14.56 14.90
C GLU A 39 -1.21 15.18 14.57
N ARG A 40 -0.13 14.69 15.19
CA ARG A 40 1.24 15.16 14.90
C ARG A 40 1.64 14.87 13.46
N LEU A 41 1.12 13.81 12.83
CA LEU A 41 1.33 13.56 11.39
C LEU A 41 0.72 14.66 10.50
N GLY A 42 -0.32 15.37 10.96
CA GLY A 42 -0.92 16.50 10.25
C GLY A 42 -0.18 17.82 10.44
N LYS A 43 0.64 17.94 11.50
CA LYS A 43 1.42 19.15 11.84
C LYS A 43 2.79 19.18 11.16
N VAL A 44 3.08 18.21 10.28
CA VAL A 44 4.34 18.14 9.54
C VAL A 44 4.38 19.27 8.51
N ILE A 45 5.43 20.07 8.57
CA ILE A 45 5.71 21.11 7.58
C ILE A 45 6.52 20.43 6.47
N GLU A 46 5.88 20.12 5.35
CA GLU A 46 6.55 19.62 4.15
C GLU A 46 6.62 20.69 3.08
N ASP A 47 7.67 20.63 2.25
CA ASP A 47 7.78 21.48 1.07
C ASP A 47 6.59 21.26 0.14
N ARG A 48 6.10 22.35 -0.47
CA ARG A 48 5.00 22.29 -1.43
C ARG A 48 5.39 21.42 -2.63
N LYS A 49 4.68 20.31 -2.81
CA LYS A 49 4.90 19.39 -3.93
C LYS A 49 4.15 19.82 -5.18
N ALA A 50 4.75 19.55 -6.33
CA ALA A 50 4.21 19.91 -7.64
C ALA A 50 3.29 18.80 -8.18
N PHE A 51 2.26 19.23 -8.92
CA PHE A 51 1.26 18.37 -9.57
C PHE A 51 1.04 18.80 -11.04
N THR A 52 2.06 19.38 -11.66
CA THR A 52 1.93 20.04 -12.96
C THR A 52 1.60 19.04 -14.06
N VAL A 53 2.16 17.83 -14.01
CA VAL A 53 1.91 16.78 -15.01
C VAL A 53 0.48 16.28 -14.92
N ALA A 54 -0.02 16.08 -13.70
CA ALA A 54 -1.37 15.61 -13.44
C ALA A 54 -2.45 16.65 -13.78
N ASN A 55 -2.14 17.94 -13.62
CA ASN A 55 -3.06 19.06 -13.82
C ASN A 55 -3.03 19.66 -15.23
N ASN A 56 -2.23 19.16 -16.17
CA ASN A 56 -2.29 19.68 -17.53
C ASN A 56 -3.63 19.31 -18.21
N GLU A 57 -4.04 20.09 -19.21
CA GLU A 57 -5.36 19.95 -19.85
C GLU A 57 -5.60 18.56 -20.46
N VAL A 58 -4.54 17.92 -20.94
CA VAL A 58 -4.61 16.58 -21.56
C VAL A 58 -4.86 15.48 -20.52
N ASN A 59 -4.25 15.60 -19.34
CA ASN A 59 -4.21 14.57 -18.32
C ASN A 59 -5.30 14.70 -17.24
N LYS A 60 -5.88 15.89 -17.05
CA LYS A 60 -6.95 16.11 -16.04
C LYS A 60 -8.06 15.04 -16.11
N LYS A 61 -8.52 14.72 -17.32
CA LYS A 61 -9.57 13.72 -17.57
C LYS A 61 -9.16 12.26 -17.29
N LYS A 62 -7.87 11.99 -17.14
CA LYS A 62 -7.32 10.66 -16.79
C LYS A 62 -7.29 10.44 -15.27
N ASN A 63 -7.60 11.48 -14.49
CA ASN A 63 -7.73 11.39 -13.05
C ASN A 63 -9.16 11.10 -12.66
N ARG A 64 -9.35 10.11 -11.79
CA ARG A 64 -10.67 9.81 -11.23
C ARG A 64 -11.16 10.95 -10.31
N TYR A 65 -10.24 11.55 -9.56
CA TYR A 65 -10.49 12.68 -8.68
C TYR A 65 -9.47 13.78 -8.98
N ASP A 66 -9.90 15.03 -8.96
CA ASP A 66 -9.05 16.20 -9.19
C ASP A 66 -8.16 16.52 -7.99
N PHE A 67 -8.53 16.07 -6.79
CA PHE A 67 -7.74 16.24 -5.58
C PHE A 67 -6.75 15.09 -5.34
N VAL A 68 -6.98 13.87 -5.83
CA VAL A 68 -6.07 12.72 -5.61
C VAL A 68 -5.09 12.58 -6.77
N LEU A 69 -3.99 13.33 -6.73
CA LEU A 69 -3.02 13.41 -7.82
C LEU A 69 -1.65 12.82 -7.40
N PRO A 70 -0.89 12.22 -8.33
CA PRO A 70 0.50 11.85 -8.07
C PRO A 70 1.35 13.12 -8.02
N TYR A 71 2.37 13.14 -7.15
CA TYR A 71 3.37 14.21 -7.19
C TYR A 71 4.26 14.05 -8.42
N ASP A 72 4.71 15.17 -9.00
CA ASP A 72 5.56 15.14 -10.20
C ASP A 72 6.87 14.36 -9.97
N THR A 73 7.41 14.40 -8.75
CA THR A 73 8.69 13.78 -8.37
C THR A 73 8.66 12.25 -8.31
N ASN A 74 7.50 11.64 -8.12
CA ASN A 74 7.37 10.18 -7.98
C ASN A 74 6.23 9.60 -8.80
N CYS A 75 5.69 10.34 -9.77
CA CYS A 75 4.71 9.81 -10.69
C CYS A 75 5.31 8.69 -11.57
N VAL A 76 4.49 7.68 -11.89
CA VAL A 76 4.89 6.62 -12.82
C VAL A 76 4.82 7.18 -14.25
N ILE A 77 5.92 7.06 -14.98
CA ILE A 77 6.04 7.52 -16.37
C ILE A 77 5.99 6.31 -17.30
N LEU A 78 5.00 6.27 -18.19
CA LEU A 78 4.84 5.24 -19.20
C LEU A 78 5.69 5.56 -20.44
N THR A 79 6.02 4.53 -21.22
CA THR A 79 6.66 4.70 -22.53
C THR A 79 5.75 5.50 -23.47
N PRO A 80 6.25 6.54 -24.16
CA PRO A 80 5.45 7.35 -25.06
C PRO A 80 4.94 6.51 -26.26
N LEU A 81 3.69 6.77 -26.65
CA LEU A 81 3.06 6.20 -27.83
C LEU A 81 3.06 7.26 -28.92
N ALA A 82 3.58 6.92 -30.09
CA ALA A 82 3.68 7.86 -31.21
C ALA A 82 2.33 8.44 -31.65
N THR A 83 1.24 7.73 -31.37
CA THR A 83 -0.12 8.07 -31.82
C THR A 83 -0.95 8.84 -30.79
N GLN A 84 -0.49 9.01 -29.55
CA GLN A 84 -1.32 9.56 -28.47
C GLN A 84 -0.60 10.58 -27.59
N ILE A 85 -1.08 11.83 -27.62
CA ILE A 85 -0.57 12.91 -26.77
C ILE A 85 -0.92 12.62 -25.29
N GLY A 86 0.06 12.79 -24.40
CA GLY A 86 -0.08 12.52 -22.97
C GLY A 86 -0.13 11.03 -22.62
N SER A 87 0.25 10.12 -23.54
CA SER A 87 0.27 8.66 -23.28
C SER A 87 1.28 8.24 -22.21
N THR A 88 2.23 9.11 -21.87
CA THR A 88 3.23 8.87 -20.82
C THR A 88 2.65 8.98 -19.41
N TYR A 89 1.43 9.51 -19.27
CA TYR A 89 0.81 9.77 -17.98
C TYR A 89 -0.18 8.68 -17.57
N ILE A 90 -0.01 8.20 -16.34
CA ILE A 90 -0.99 7.46 -15.55
C ILE A 90 -1.04 8.04 -14.14
N ASN A 91 -2.22 8.09 -13.52
CA ASN A 91 -2.36 8.51 -12.13
C ASN A 91 -1.87 7.38 -11.19
N ALA A 92 -0.56 7.23 -11.09
CA ALA A 92 0.12 6.31 -10.19
C ALA A 92 1.40 6.95 -9.65
N SER A 93 1.79 6.57 -8.45
CA SER A 93 3.04 7.02 -7.82
C SER A 93 3.90 5.82 -7.47
N PHE A 94 5.21 5.93 -7.63
CA PHE A 94 6.16 5.08 -6.92
C PHE A 94 6.08 5.44 -5.43
N VAL A 95 5.48 4.53 -4.66
CA VAL A 95 5.39 4.63 -3.19
C VAL A 95 6.23 3.50 -2.62
N ALA A 96 7.18 3.85 -1.75
CA ALA A 96 7.76 2.91 -0.81
C ALA A 96 6.70 2.64 0.29
N LEU A 97 5.80 1.69 -0.04
CA LEU A 97 4.75 1.00 0.73
C LEU A 97 3.69 1.84 1.49
N GLY A 98 2.45 1.85 0.95
CA GLY A 98 1.19 1.99 1.70
C GLY A 98 0.13 2.82 0.95
N SER A 99 -1.08 2.28 0.77
CA SER A 99 -2.07 2.64 -0.27
C SER A 99 -3.31 3.42 0.22
N GLY A 100 -3.89 4.24 -0.68
CA GLY A 100 -5.04 5.13 -0.44
C GLY A 100 -6.40 4.58 -0.88
N GLU A 101 -7.42 5.44 -0.83
CA GLU A 101 -8.85 5.06 -0.83
C GLU A 101 -9.56 4.96 -2.20
N ASN A 102 -10.66 4.19 -2.17
CA ASN A 102 -11.83 4.14 -3.05
C ASN A 102 -11.85 3.22 -4.28
N HIS A 103 -13.02 2.57 -4.42
CA HIS A 103 -13.33 1.42 -5.27
C HIS A 103 -12.86 1.54 -6.72
N CYS A 104 -12.17 0.49 -7.17
CA CYS A 104 -11.58 0.36 -8.50
C CYS A 104 -12.65 -0.08 -9.52
N ALA A 105 -12.57 0.47 -10.75
CA ALA A 105 -13.26 -0.15 -11.88
C ALA A 105 -12.64 -1.53 -12.14
N LYS A 106 -13.44 -2.50 -12.59
CA LYS A 106 -12.89 -3.79 -13.04
C LYS A 106 -11.94 -3.53 -14.21
N TYR A 107 -10.68 -3.91 -14.06
CA TYR A 107 -9.62 -3.70 -15.05
C TYR A 107 -9.04 -5.03 -15.57
N TRP A 108 -9.66 -6.16 -15.21
CA TRP A 108 -9.22 -7.49 -15.60
C TRP A 108 -10.30 -8.19 -16.42
N PRO A 109 -9.91 -9.01 -17.41
CA PRO A 109 -10.85 -9.74 -18.25
C PRO A 109 -11.43 -10.97 -17.55
N ASP A 110 -12.55 -11.48 -18.07
CA ASP A 110 -13.09 -12.79 -17.69
C ASP A 110 -12.49 -13.95 -18.52
N GLU A 111 -12.04 -13.67 -19.75
CA GLU A 111 -11.38 -14.66 -20.62
C GLU A 111 -10.07 -14.08 -21.19
N GLU A 112 -10.18 -13.13 -22.12
CA GLU A 112 -9.04 -12.50 -22.78
C GLU A 112 -9.43 -11.09 -23.26
N GLU A 113 -8.60 -10.08 -22.99
CA GLU A 113 -8.77 -8.73 -23.51
C GLU A 113 -7.44 -8.18 -24.03
N VAL A 114 -7.52 -7.40 -25.11
CA VAL A 114 -6.36 -6.74 -25.73
C VAL A 114 -6.46 -5.25 -25.47
N HIS A 115 -5.44 -4.70 -24.81
CA HIS A 115 -5.24 -3.28 -24.57
C HIS A 115 -4.01 -2.80 -25.33
N GLU A 116 -4.24 -2.27 -26.52
CA GLU A 116 -3.20 -1.80 -27.45
C GLU A 116 -2.17 -2.89 -27.79
N TYR A 117 -1.02 -2.88 -27.10
CA TYR A 117 0.08 -3.81 -27.31
C TYR A 117 0.16 -4.88 -26.22
N VAL A 118 -0.78 -4.89 -25.29
CA VAL A 118 -0.80 -5.82 -24.17
C VAL A 118 -2.04 -6.69 -24.29
N THR A 119 -1.85 -8.00 -24.37
CA THR A 119 -2.93 -8.99 -24.23
C THR A 119 -2.92 -9.51 -22.81
N VAL A 120 -4.07 -9.46 -22.14
CA VAL A 120 -4.26 -10.03 -20.80
C VAL A 120 -5.18 -11.22 -20.93
N LYS A 121 -4.71 -12.40 -20.56
CA LYS A 121 -5.46 -13.64 -20.60
C LYS A 121 -5.69 -14.18 -19.18
N TYR A 122 -6.94 -14.41 -18.83
CA TYR A 122 -7.30 -15.06 -17.58
C TYR A 122 -6.82 -16.52 -17.56
N VAL A 123 -6.24 -16.95 -16.44
CA VAL A 123 -5.75 -18.31 -16.25
C VAL A 123 -6.63 -19.05 -15.24
N ALA A 124 -6.70 -18.52 -14.02
CA ALA A 124 -7.39 -19.16 -12.91
C ALA A 124 -7.68 -18.15 -11.80
N SER A 125 -8.58 -18.52 -10.90
CA SER A 125 -8.85 -17.79 -9.66
C SER A 125 -9.07 -18.74 -8.50
N GLU A 126 -8.60 -18.34 -7.33
CA GLU A 126 -8.88 -19.02 -6.06
C GLU A 126 -9.61 -18.04 -5.14
N SER A 127 -10.64 -18.53 -4.45
CA SER A 127 -11.40 -17.74 -3.49
C SER A 127 -11.10 -18.21 -2.07
N TYR A 128 -10.65 -17.27 -1.25
CA TYR A 128 -10.39 -17.45 0.18
C TYR A 128 -11.41 -16.62 0.99
N PRO A 129 -11.60 -16.90 2.29
CA PRO A 129 -12.62 -16.20 3.09
C PRO A 129 -12.52 -14.68 3.12
N LYS A 130 -11.30 -14.12 2.96
CA LYS A 130 -11.03 -12.68 3.07
C LYS A 130 -10.38 -12.05 1.85
N TYR A 131 -9.98 -12.84 0.86
CA TYR A 131 -9.39 -12.33 -0.38
C TYR A 131 -9.62 -13.30 -1.53
N ASN A 132 -9.50 -12.79 -2.75
CA ASN A 132 -9.47 -13.61 -3.94
C ASN A 132 -8.09 -13.47 -4.61
N THR A 133 -7.63 -14.53 -5.24
CA THR A 133 -6.48 -14.48 -6.14
C THR A 133 -6.94 -14.70 -7.57
N ARG A 134 -6.29 -14.02 -8.52
CA ARG A 134 -6.47 -14.26 -9.96
C ARG A 134 -5.13 -14.28 -10.65
N SER A 135 -4.87 -15.29 -11.45
CA SER A 135 -3.67 -15.38 -12.27
C SER A 135 -3.99 -15.04 -13.71
N PHE A 136 -3.12 -14.25 -14.32
CA PHE A 136 -3.23 -13.80 -15.70
C PHE A 136 -1.91 -14.05 -16.41
N VAL A 137 -1.95 -14.37 -17.70
CA VAL A 137 -0.80 -14.21 -18.59
C VAL A 137 -0.93 -12.86 -19.26
N VAL A 138 0.09 -12.02 -19.13
CA VAL A 138 0.18 -10.70 -19.73
C VAL A 138 1.26 -10.76 -20.80
N THR A 139 0.86 -10.59 -22.07
CA THR A 139 1.74 -10.70 -23.24
C THR A 139 1.90 -9.34 -23.89
N ASN A 140 3.15 -8.93 -24.14
CA ASN A 140 3.47 -7.79 -24.97
C ASN A 140 3.52 -8.21 -26.44
N ASN A 141 2.52 -7.80 -27.21
CA ASN A 141 2.35 -8.16 -28.62
C ASN A 141 3.43 -7.56 -29.55
N LYS A 142 4.23 -6.59 -29.08
CA LYS A 142 5.33 -6.01 -29.89
C LYS A 142 6.55 -6.90 -29.97
N ASN A 143 6.88 -7.61 -28.89
CA ASN A 143 8.09 -8.42 -28.78
C ASN A 143 7.81 -9.90 -28.46
N GLY A 144 6.57 -10.24 -28.13
CA GLY A 144 6.14 -11.60 -27.79
C GLY A 144 6.40 -11.99 -26.33
N ASP A 145 7.01 -11.12 -25.52
CA ASP A 145 7.32 -11.41 -24.13
C ASP A 145 6.04 -11.59 -23.33
N SER A 146 6.02 -12.62 -22.47
CA SER A 146 4.87 -12.92 -21.62
C SER A 146 5.29 -13.10 -20.18
N VAL A 147 4.50 -12.55 -19.26
CA VAL A 147 4.69 -12.69 -17.81
C VAL A 147 3.40 -13.18 -17.17
N THR A 148 3.52 -14.02 -16.14
CA THR A 148 2.37 -14.39 -15.31
C THR A 148 2.23 -13.39 -14.17
N VAL A 149 1.06 -12.77 -14.05
CA VAL A 149 0.73 -11.81 -13.00
C VAL A 149 -0.33 -12.41 -12.09
N THR A 150 -0.13 -12.33 -10.77
CA THR A 150 -1.14 -12.71 -9.79
C THR A 150 -1.70 -11.47 -9.10
N GLN A 151 -3.00 -11.25 -9.25
CA GLN A 151 -3.74 -10.22 -8.55
C GLN A 151 -4.24 -10.79 -7.20
N PHE A 152 -4.00 -10.05 -6.12
CA PHE A 152 -4.59 -10.30 -4.80
C PHE A 152 -5.65 -9.22 -4.52
N GLN A 153 -6.90 -9.62 -4.36
CA GLN A 153 -8.01 -8.71 -4.04
C GLN A 153 -8.51 -8.98 -2.63
N TYR A 154 -8.14 -8.14 -1.67
CA TYR A 154 -8.70 -8.19 -0.31
C TYR A 154 -10.16 -7.74 -0.32
N VAL A 155 -11.05 -8.57 0.23
CA VAL A 155 -12.50 -8.30 0.32
C VAL A 155 -12.97 -8.11 1.77
N GLY A 156 -12.06 -8.23 2.74
CA GLY A 156 -12.36 -8.04 4.16
C GLY A 156 -12.45 -6.59 4.63
N TRP A 157 -12.31 -5.61 3.73
CA TRP A 157 -12.47 -4.19 4.02
C TRP A 157 -13.82 -3.69 3.50
N SER A 158 -14.65 -3.08 4.35
CA SER A 158 -16.00 -2.61 3.98
C SER A 158 -15.98 -1.52 2.91
N GLY A 159 -14.97 -0.65 2.97
CA GLY A 159 -14.74 0.45 2.04
C GLY A 159 -15.47 1.74 2.46
N HIS A 160 -16.24 1.70 3.55
CA HIS A 160 -16.84 2.90 4.13
C HIS A 160 -15.76 3.76 4.79
N MET A 161 -15.87 5.09 4.62
CA MET A 161 -14.92 6.03 5.24
C MET A 161 -14.96 5.90 6.77
N GLY A 162 -13.79 5.96 7.39
CA GLY A 162 -13.65 5.78 8.85
C GLY A 162 -13.71 4.34 9.32
N GLU A 163 -14.13 3.39 8.48
CA GLU A 163 -14.20 1.97 8.86
C GLU A 163 -12.92 1.21 8.54
N VAL A 164 -12.53 0.37 9.49
CA VAL A 164 -11.43 -0.58 9.38
C VAL A 164 -11.95 -2.01 9.61
N PRO A 165 -11.27 -3.05 9.10
CA PRO A 165 -11.65 -4.42 9.39
C PRO A 165 -11.70 -4.69 10.90
N LEU A 166 -12.73 -5.38 11.38
CA LEU A 166 -12.86 -5.72 12.81
C LEU A 166 -11.71 -6.63 13.31
N VAL A 167 -11.15 -7.41 12.39
CA VAL A 167 -10.15 -8.45 12.64
C VAL A 167 -8.99 -8.29 11.66
N THR A 168 -7.78 -8.58 12.11
CA THR A 168 -6.55 -8.37 11.33
C THR A 168 -6.13 -9.60 10.52
N TYR A 169 -6.63 -10.80 10.87
CA TYR A 169 -6.15 -12.05 10.25
C TYR A 169 -6.26 -12.05 8.73
N GLY A 170 -7.30 -11.43 8.17
CA GLY A 170 -7.51 -11.38 6.73
C GLY A 170 -6.41 -10.60 6.01
N ILE A 171 -5.97 -9.47 6.57
CA ILE A 171 -4.87 -8.69 5.97
C ILE A 171 -3.51 -9.38 6.19
N MET A 172 -3.32 -10.03 7.33
CA MET A 172 -2.10 -10.82 7.61
C MET A 172 -1.95 -12.01 6.67
N GLU A 173 -3.05 -12.70 6.36
CA GLU A 173 -3.06 -13.83 5.44
C GLU A 173 -2.67 -13.37 4.03
N VAL A 174 -3.23 -12.24 3.56
CA VAL A 174 -2.86 -11.63 2.28
C VAL A 174 -1.38 -11.24 2.26
N ILE A 175 -0.89 -10.55 3.30
CA ILE A 175 0.53 -10.16 3.39
C ILE A 175 1.44 -11.39 3.31
N THR A 176 1.13 -12.44 4.09
CA THR A 176 1.90 -13.68 4.11
C THR A 176 1.89 -14.36 2.74
N ARG A 177 0.72 -14.44 2.10
CA ARG A 177 0.58 -15.06 0.77
C ARG A 177 1.33 -14.29 -0.31
N VAL A 178 1.29 -12.96 -0.27
CA VAL A 178 2.06 -12.08 -1.18
C VAL A 178 3.56 -12.28 -0.96
N GLN A 179 4.01 -12.33 0.29
CA GLN A 179 5.43 -12.58 0.61
C GLN A 179 5.90 -13.93 0.08
N SER A 180 5.16 -15.01 0.35
CA SER A 180 5.48 -16.34 -0.19
C SER A 180 5.49 -16.36 -1.73
N HIS A 181 4.57 -15.62 -2.37
CA HIS A 181 4.55 -15.48 -3.83
C HIS A 181 5.79 -14.73 -4.35
N CYS A 182 6.19 -13.63 -3.69
CA CYS A 182 7.41 -12.91 -4.02
C CYS A 182 8.65 -13.79 -3.82
N ASP A 183 8.77 -14.50 -2.71
CA ASP A 183 9.92 -15.35 -2.40
C ASP A 183 10.06 -16.51 -3.39
N ALA A 184 8.94 -17.16 -3.75
CA ALA A 184 8.93 -18.22 -4.77
C ALA A 184 9.37 -17.70 -6.15
N ASN A 185 9.02 -16.46 -6.50
CA ASN A 185 9.42 -15.84 -7.76
C ASN A 185 10.84 -15.26 -7.74
N LEU A 186 11.31 -14.76 -6.58
CA LEU A 186 12.69 -14.31 -6.38
C LEU A 186 13.68 -15.49 -6.43
N ALA A 187 13.29 -16.66 -5.92
CA ALA A 187 14.07 -17.89 -6.10
C ALA A 187 14.25 -18.28 -7.58
N ASN A 188 13.35 -17.83 -8.46
CA ASN A 188 13.43 -18.04 -9.91
C ASN A 188 14.10 -16.88 -10.68
N LEU A 189 14.34 -15.73 -10.04
CA LEU A 189 14.93 -14.52 -10.64
C LEU A 189 16.18 -14.12 -9.86
N SER A 190 17.29 -14.83 -10.08
CA SER A 190 18.59 -14.63 -9.42
C SER A 190 19.32 -13.31 -9.76
N ASN A 191 18.64 -12.25 -10.22
CA ASN A 191 19.31 -11.06 -10.78
C ASN A 191 18.63 -9.69 -10.53
N LEU A 192 17.61 -9.58 -9.67
CA LEU A 192 17.13 -8.25 -9.23
C LEU A 192 17.42 -8.02 -7.74
N SER A 193 18.25 -7.02 -7.48
CA SER A 193 18.71 -6.51 -6.18
C SER A 193 17.60 -5.94 -5.28
N SER A 194 16.34 -6.33 -5.46
CA SER A 194 15.27 -6.04 -4.50
C SER A 194 15.18 -7.19 -3.52
N GLN A 195 15.90 -7.08 -2.40
CA GLN A 195 15.63 -7.94 -1.25
C GLN A 195 14.13 -7.90 -0.95
N PRO A 196 13.50 -9.04 -0.58
CA PRO A 196 12.14 -9.00 -0.04
C PRO A 196 12.14 -8.00 1.12
N PRO A 197 11.01 -7.33 1.42
CA PRO A 197 10.92 -6.53 2.63
C PRO A 197 11.20 -7.48 3.80
N THR A 198 12.42 -7.40 4.33
CA THR A 198 12.85 -8.09 5.54
C THR A 198 11.84 -7.75 6.60
N ILE A 199 11.00 -8.70 6.98
CA ILE A 199 10.23 -8.60 8.21
C ILE A 199 11.27 -8.64 9.33
N VAL A 200 11.70 -7.45 9.72
CA VAL A 200 12.09 -7.05 11.06
C VAL A 200 12.71 -8.20 11.87
N HIS A 201 13.97 -8.52 11.55
CA HIS A 201 14.96 -8.88 12.57
C HIS A 201 15.27 -7.66 13.47
N CYS A 202 14.72 -6.47 13.20
CA CYS A 202 14.93 -5.33 14.09
C CYS A 202 14.20 -5.53 15.43
N SER A 203 14.86 -5.22 16.53
CA SER A 203 14.28 -5.20 17.88
C SER A 203 13.22 -4.10 18.06
N CYS A 204 12.90 -3.37 16.99
CA CYS A 204 12.22 -2.09 16.96
C CYS A 204 11.36 -1.91 15.68
N VAL A 205 10.30 -1.11 15.82
CA VAL A 205 9.34 -0.73 14.78
C VAL A 205 9.07 0.77 14.91
N ASP A 206 8.94 1.48 13.78
CA ASP A 206 8.62 2.91 13.76
C ASP A 206 7.39 3.19 12.87
N ILE A 207 6.21 3.07 13.47
CA ILE A 207 4.92 3.26 12.78
C ILE A 207 4.74 4.72 12.37
N PHE A 208 5.15 5.65 13.23
CA PHE A 208 5.03 7.10 12.97
C PHE A 208 5.84 7.53 11.75
N GLN A 209 7.14 7.21 11.69
CA GLN A 209 7.96 7.62 10.55
C GLN A 209 7.54 6.90 9.27
N THR A 210 7.09 5.65 9.39
CA THR A 210 6.53 4.91 8.25
C THR A 210 5.29 5.62 7.71
N ALA A 211 4.30 5.93 8.56
CA ALA A 211 3.09 6.65 8.18
C ALA A 211 3.40 8.04 7.58
N ARG A 212 4.35 8.78 8.16
CA ARG A 212 4.80 10.08 7.65
C ARG A 212 5.42 9.94 6.26
N LYS A 213 6.34 8.98 6.08
CA LYS A 213 7.00 8.74 4.79
C LYS A 213 6.00 8.36 3.71
N ILE A 214 4.94 7.64 4.06
CA ILE A 214 3.87 7.28 3.12
C ILE A 214 3.06 8.52 2.71
N ARG A 215 2.64 9.35 3.68
CA ARG A 215 1.93 10.62 3.42
C ARG A 215 2.77 11.58 2.58
N SER A 216 4.09 11.54 2.73
CA SER A 216 4.99 12.36 1.93
C SER A 216 5.11 11.86 0.48
N GLN A 217 4.75 10.62 0.18
CA GLN A 217 4.86 10.06 -1.17
C GLN A 217 3.56 10.10 -1.96
N ARG A 218 2.41 10.15 -1.29
CA ARG A 218 1.12 10.33 -1.98
C ARG A 218 0.12 11.03 -1.07
N GLN A 219 -0.74 11.86 -1.64
CA GLN A 219 -1.82 12.48 -0.88
C GLN A 219 -2.80 11.41 -0.37
N PHE A 220 -3.52 11.73 0.71
CA PHE A 220 -4.66 10.95 1.21
C PHE A 220 -4.29 9.52 1.68
N GLN A 221 -3.11 9.35 2.27
CA GLN A 221 -2.68 8.09 2.90
C GLN A 221 -2.92 8.11 4.40
N LEU A 222 -3.45 7.02 4.96
CA LEU A 222 -3.81 6.89 6.38
C LEU A 222 -4.62 8.11 6.86
N GLN A 223 -5.79 8.33 6.29
CA GLN A 223 -6.58 9.56 6.50
C GLN A 223 -7.30 9.61 7.85
N GLU A 224 -7.59 8.46 8.43
CA GLU A 224 -8.43 8.35 9.62
C GLU A 224 -7.63 7.81 10.81
N SER A 225 -7.92 8.31 12.02
CA SER A 225 -7.29 7.83 13.25
C SER A 225 -7.49 6.32 13.43
N ALA A 226 -8.69 5.82 13.08
CA ALA A 226 -9.00 4.40 13.12
C ALA A 226 -8.08 3.55 12.21
N GLN A 227 -7.69 4.07 11.04
CA GLN A 227 -6.74 3.37 10.15
C GLN A 227 -5.35 3.30 10.78
N TYR A 228 -4.92 4.37 11.44
CA TYR A 228 -3.65 4.41 12.16
C TYR A 228 -3.62 3.45 13.35
N GLU A 229 -4.69 3.42 14.14
CA GLU A 229 -4.87 2.45 15.23
C GLU A 229 -4.90 1.00 14.70
N PHE A 230 -5.57 0.76 13.57
CA PHE A 230 -5.62 -0.56 12.96
C PHE A 230 -4.23 -1.07 12.56
N VAL A 231 -3.32 -0.19 12.13
CA VAL A 231 -1.92 -0.56 11.86
C VAL A 231 -1.21 -1.01 13.15
N TYR A 232 -1.40 -0.29 14.26
CA TYR A 232 -0.89 -0.70 15.57
C TYR A 232 -1.41 -2.07 15.98
N LYS A 233 -2.74 -2.27 15.90
CA LYS A 233 -3.40 -3.54 16.20
C LYS A 233 -2.82 -4.69 15.38
N ALA A 234 -2.74 -4.52 14.06
CA ALA A 234 -2.23 -5.53 13.15
C ALA A 234 -0.77 -5.89 13.44
N LEU A 235 0.09 -4.92 13.76
CA LEU A 235 1.48 -5.21 14.08
C LEU A 235 1.63 -5.94 15.42
N VAL A 236 0.87 -5.55 16.45
CA VAL A 236 0.89 -6.24 17.75
C VAL A 236 0.47 -7.69 17.59
N GLU A 237 -0.69 -7.94 16.95
CA GLU A 237 -1.22 -9.29 16.74
C GLU A 237 -0.28 -10.14 15.85
N TYR A 238 0.36 -9.54 14.83
CA TYR A 238 1.33 -10.24 13.98
C TYR A 238 2.53 -10.75 14.79
N VAL A 239 3.06 -9.90 15.68
CA VAL A 239 4.21 -10.26 16.49
C VAL A 239 3.86 -11.33 17.54
N ASP A 240 2.63 -11.32 18.07
CA ASP A 240 2.14 -12.40 18.93
C ASP A 240 2.06 -13.73 18.19
N MET A 241 1.50 -13.74 16.98
CA MET A 241 1.43 -14.94 16.13
C MET A 241 2.81 -15.53 15.85
N LYS A 242 3.77 -14.70 15.42
CA LYS A 242 5.13 -15.15 15.08
C LYS A 242 5.98 -15.60 16.27
N ARG A 243 5.67 -15.15 17.49
CA ARG A 243 6.31 -15.69 18.70
C ARG A 243 5.78 -17.08 19.06
N GLY A 244 4.50 -17.34 18.81
CA GLY A 244 3.89 -18.67 19.02
C GLY A 244 4.41 -19.74 18.06
N GLU A 245 4.88 -19.37 16.86
CA GLU A 245 5.46 -20.30 15.87
C GLU A 245 6.93 -20.69 16.16
N ASN A 246 7.62 -19.97 17.04
CA ASN A 246 9.05 -20.17 17.37
C ASN A 246 9.28 -20.84 18.75
N LEU A 247 8.25 -21.43 19.34
CA LEU A 247 8.27 -22.25 20.56
C LEU A 247 7.83 -23.67 20.23
#